data_AF-A0AAD4Q960-F1
#
_entry.id   AF-A0AAD4Q960-F1
#
_cell.length_a   1.000
_cell.length_b   1.000
_cell.length_c   1.000
_cell.angle_alpha   90.00
_cell.angle_beta   90.00
_cell.angle_gamma   90.00
#
_symmetry.space_group_name_H-M   'P 1'
#
loop_
_entity.id
_entity.type
_entity.pdbx_description
1 polymer ?
#
loop_
_entity_poly.entity_id
_entity_poly.type
_entity_poly.pdbx_seq_one_letter_code
_entity_poly.pdbx_strand_id
1 'polypeptide(L)'
;MTHFEIPKVPSPQVRAVLHYLDQIKVLNLHEIEKHFTDDFIQSTRPLSLEIPSRSKEEGLAFLQGLANQLGGRPLEARQITIYDIIESPGKVWVHLLTHGEPQEGKPFDIECIYQFIIAENYKFKALIDFVDSTALASMG
;
A
#
# COMPACT_ATOMS: atom_id res chain seq x y z
N MET A 1 -22.81 -5.53 -0.44
CA MET A 1 -21.43 -6.07 -0.47
C MET A 1 -21.22 -6.84 0.82
N THR A 2 -20.74 -8.07 0.75
CA THR A 2 -20.33 -8.83 1.93
C THR A 2 -19.02 -8.26 2.44
N HIS A 3 -18.95 -7.88 3.72
CA HIS A 3 -17.71 -7.46 4.34
C HIS A 3 -16.74 -8.64 4.37
N PHE A 4 -15.53 -8.47 3.86
CA PHE A 4 -14.46 -9.43 4.07
C PHE A 4 -14.08 -9.42 5.56
N GLU A 5 -14.14 -10.59 6.18
CA GLU A 5 -13.69 -10.76 7.55
C GLU A 5 -12.26 -11.26 7.56
N ILE A 6 -11.35 -10.44 8.09
CA ILE A 6 -9.98 -10.87 8.35
C ILE A 6 -10.04 -12.08 9.31
N PRO A 7 -9.33 -13.18 9.02
CA PRO A 7 -9.29 -14.34 9.90
C PRO A 7 -8.88 -13.92 11.33
N LYS A 8 -9.55 -14.48 12.36
CA LYS A 8 -9.24 -14.16 13.77
C LYS A 8 -7.78 -14.43 14.15
N VAL A 9 -7.15 -15.39 13.49
CA VAL A 9 -5.73 -15.74 13.66
C VAL A 9 -5.09 -15.76 12.27
N PRO A 10 -4.64 -14.61 11.74
CA PRO A 10 -4.02 -14.53 10.44
C PRO A 10 -2.63 -15.19 10.47
N SER A 11 -2.17 -15.71 9.33
CA SER A 11 -0.81 -16.25 9.18
C SER A 11 0.27 -15.19 9.46
N PRO A 12 1.54 -15.57 9.72
CA PRO A 12 2.62 -14.60 9.88
C PRO A 12 2.79 -13.63 8.70
N GLN A 13 2.62 -14.12 7.46
CA GLN A 13 2.71 -13.28 6.26
C GLN A 13 1.55 -12.28 6.15
N VAL A 14 0.31 -12.72 6.44
CA VAL A 14 -0.85 -11.83 6.45
C VAL A 14 -0.74 -10.80 7.57
N ARG A 15 -0.22 -11.19 8.75
CA ARG A 15 0.07 -10.24 9.84
C ARG A 15 1.07 -9.16 9.42
N ALA A 16 2.13 -9.52 8.70
CA ALA A 16 3.11 -8.56 8.21
C ALA A 16 2.45 -7.55 7.25
N VAL A 17 1.60 -8.02 6.34
CA VAL A 17 0.85 -7.17 5.39
C VAL A 17 -0.15 -6.26 6.11
N LEU A 18 -0.94 -6.79 7.05
CA LEU A 18 -1.89 -5.98 7.81
C LEU A 18 -1.18 -4.90 8.64
N HIS A 19 -0.08 -5.26 9.30
CA HIS A 19 0.73 -4.30 10.05
C HIS A 19 1.27 -3.21 9.12
N TYR A 20 1.82 -3.55 7.95
CA TYR A 20 2.24 -2.58 6.95
C TYR A 20 1.11 -1.62 6.55
N LEU A 21 -0.08 -2.15 6.25
CA LEU A 21 -1.24 -1.33 5.88
C LEU A 21 -1.64 -0.37 7.02
N ASP A 22 -1.57 -0.81 8.27
CA ASP A 22 -1.82 0.06 9.43
C ASP A 22 -0.76 1.18 9.55
N GLN A 23 0.52 0.89 9.29
CA GLN A 23 1.56 1.92 9.29
C GLN A 23 1.42 2.90 8.13
N ILE A 24 0.93 2.44 6.97
CA ILE A 24 0.65 3.30 5.80
C ILE A 24 -0.47 4.31 6.12
N LYS A 25 -1.51 3.92 6.86
CA LYS A 25 -2.60 4.83 7.27
C LYS A 25 -2.11 6.02 8.09
N VAL A 26 -1.00 5.87 8.82
CA VAL A 26 -0.45 6.94 9.67
C VAL A 26 0.89 7.48 9.16
N LEU A 27 1.34 7.05 7.97
CA LEU A 27 2.65 7.38 7.39
C LEU A 27 3.82 7.20 8.35
N ASN A 28 3.81 6.14 9.16
CA ASN A 28 4.93 5.85 10.04
C ASN A 28 6.10 5.25 9.25
N LEU A 29 6.89 6.12 8.61
CA LEU A 29 7.96 5.72 7.70
C LEU A 29 9.00 4.82 8.36
N HIS A 30 9.29 5.05 9.65
CA HIS A 30 10.22 4.23 10.41
C HIS A 30 9.74 2.78 10.55
N GLU A 31 8.45 2.57 10.82
CA GLU A 31 7.89 1.22 10.90
C GLU A 31 7.69 0.62 9.52
N ILE A 32 7.27 1.41 8.53
CA ILE A 32 7.14 0.97 7.13
C ILE A 32 8.48 0.42 6.62
N GLU A 33 9.58 1.12 6.87
CA GLU A 33 10.92 0.69 6.44
C GLU A 33 11.27 -0.72 6.93
N LYS A 34 10.87 -1.09 8.16
CA LYS A 34 11.19 -2.39 8.76
C LYS A 34 10.55 -3.55 8.01
N HIS A 35 9.50 -3.30 7.23
CA HIS A 35 8.86 -4.30 6.39
C HIS A 35 9.65 -4.65 5.15
N PHE A 36 10.60 -3.83 4.71
CA PHE A 36 11.28 -4.04 3.44
C PHE A 36 12.61 -4.79 3.61
N THR A 37 12.92 -5.67 2.66
CA THR A 37 14.29 -6.15 2.47
C THR A 37 15.14 -5.03 1.87
N ASP A 38 16.47 -5.16 1.96
CA ASP A 38 17.39 -4.15 1.43
C ASP A 38 17.33 -4.06 -0.11
N ASP A 39 16.92 -5.15 -0.78
CA ASP A 39 16.71 -5.26 -2.23
C ASP A 39 15.24 -5.05 -2.65
N PHE A 40 14.41 -4.43 -1.80
CA PHE A 40 13.00 -4.24 -2.08
C PHE A 40 12.76 -3.36 -3.32
N ILE A 41 11.80 -3.78 -4.15
CA ILE A 41 11.32 -3.02 -5.32
C ILE A 41 9.79 -2.90 -5.29
N GLN A 42 9.30 -1.67 -5.49
CA GLN A 42 7.90 -1.41 -5.78
C GLN A 42 7.69 -1.17 -7.28
N SER A 43 6.61 -1.68 -7.86
CA SER A 43 6.27 -1.38 -9.26
C SER A 43 4.76 -1.22 -9.48
N THR A 44 4.38 -0.14 -10.13
CA THR A 44 2.98 0.16 -10.44
C THR A 44 2.53 -0.47 -11.76
N ARG A 45 1.26 -0.86 -11.81
CA ARG A 45 0.54 -1.44 -12.96
C ARG A 45 -0.82 -0.75 -13.12
N PRO A 46 -1.37 -0.66 -14.34
CA PRO A 46 -0.82 -1.20 -15.60
C PRO A 46 0.42 -0.44 -16.09
N LEU A 47 1.26 -1.09 -16.90
CA LEU A 47 2.49 -0.49 -17.46
C LEU A 47 2.22 0.74 -18.34
N SER A 48 1.01 0.85 -18.89
CA SER A 48 0.58 2.00 -19.69
C SER A 48 0.53 3.33 -18.92
N LEU A 49 0.64 3.28 -17.58
CA LEU A 49 0.80 4.48 -16.76
C LEU A 49 2.21 5.07 -16.82
N GLU A 50 3.19 4.34 -17.37
CA GLU A 50 4.59 4.77 -17.50
C GLU A 50 5.25 5.19 -16.17
N ILE A 51 4.70 4.73 -15.04
CA ILE A 51 5.26 4.97 -13.71
C ILE A 51 6.47 4.04 -13.52
N PRO A 52 7.68 4.59 -13.29
CA PRO A 52 8.86 3.76 -13.07
C PRO A 52 8.74 2.99 -11.75
N SER A 53 9.34 1.80 -11.72
CA SER A 53 9.54 1.08 -10.46
C SER A 53 10.40 1.92 -9.51
N ARG A 54 10.17 1.77 -8.20
CA ARG A 54 10.92 2.46 -7.15
C ARG A 54 11.71 1.46 -6.31
N SER A 55 12.93 1.82 -5.95
CA SER A 55 13.66 1.16 -4.87
C SER A 55 13.00 1.42 -3.51
N LYS A 56 13.50 0.73 -2.48
CA LYS A 56 13.17 1.02 -1.07
C LYS A 56 13.32 2.51 -0.73
N GLU A 57 14.46 3.10 -1.06
CA GLU A 57 14.78 4.50 -0.76
C GLU A 57 13.87 5.46 -1.51
N GLU A 58 13.63 5.20 -2.80
CA GLU A 58 12.76 6.01 -3.65
C GLU A 58 11.29 5.93 -3.19
N GLY A 59 10.84 4.75 -2.76
CA GLY A 59 9.50 4.55 -2.19
C GLY A 59 9.31 5.29 -0.87
N LEU A 60 10.28 5.24 0.03
CA LEU A 60 10.24 5.97 1.30
C LEU A 60 10.29 7.49 1.08
N ALA A 61 11.13 7.96 0.16
CA ALA A 61 11.19 9.38 -0.23
C ALA A 61 9.86 9.86 -0.83
N PHE A 62 9.20 9.04 -1.65
CA PHE A 62 7.86 9.33 -2.17
C PHE A 62 6.83 9.48 -1.03
N LEU A 63 6.80 8.54 -0.08
CA LEU A 63 5.88 8.60 1.06
C LEU A 63 6.18 9.79 1.97
N GLN A 64 7.44 10.19 2.14
CA GLN A 64 7.82 11.41 2.85
C GLN A 64 7.33 12.67 2.13
N GLY A 65 7.47 12.73 0.80
CA GLY A 65 6.94 13.83 -0.01
C GLY A 65 5.43 13.96 0.15
N LEU A 66 4.72 12.83 0.13
CA LEU A 66 3.29 12.78 0.40
C LEU A 66 2.95 13.25 1.82
N ALA A 67 3.68 12.81 2.84
CA ALA A 67 3.48 13.27 4.22
C ALA A 67 3.62 14.80 4.35
N ASN A 68 4.61 15.37 3.65
CA ASN A 68 4.86 16.81 3.64
C ASN A 68 3.75 17.58 2.93
N GLN A 69 3.25 17.07 1.79
CA GLN A 69 2.12 17.65 1.06
C GLN A 69 0.83 17.66 1.89
N LEU A 70 0.68 16.71 2.81
CA LEU A 70 -0.44 16.64 3.75
C LEU A 70 -0.23 17.50 5.01
N GLY A 71 0.86 18.29 5.06
CA GLY A 71 1.15 19.21 6.15
C GLY A 71 1.44 18.53 7.49
N GLY A 72 1.95 17.30 7.47
CA GLY A 72 2.22 16.52 8.69
C GLY A 72 0.97 16.09 9.46
N ARG A 73 -0.24 16.30 8.90
CA ARG A 73 -1.44 15.65 9.41
C ARG A 73 -1.27 14.15 9.20
N PRO A 74 -1.62 13.31 10.19
CA PRO A 74 -1.71 11.89 9.91
C PRO A 74 -2.70 11.73 8.75
N LEU A 75 -2.51 10.69 7.97
CA LEU A 75 -3.45 10.26 6.97
C LEU A 75 -4.75 9.73 7.64
N GLU A 76 -5.29 10.43 8.64
CA GLU A 76 -6.49 10.04 9.41
C GLU A 76 -7.74 9.95 8.53
N ALA A 77 -7.72 10.59 7.36
CA ALA A 77 -8.73 10.43 6.34
C ALA A 77 -8.52 9.21 5.41
N ARG A 78 -7.39 8.49 5.51
CA ARG A 78 -7.14 7.26 4.75
C ARG A 78 -7.79 6.06 5.41
N GLN A 79 -9.04 5.85 5.06
CA GLN A 79 -9.68 4.57 5.24
C GLN A 79 -9.15 3.62 4.19
N ILE A 80 -8.46 2.57 4.64
CA ILE A 80 -8.19 1.39 3.82
C ILE A 80 -9.31 0.39 4.11
N THR A 81 -10.14 0.14 3.10
CA THR A 81 -11.14 -0.93 3.14
C THR A 81 -10.57 -2.13 2.40
N ILE A 82 -10.44 -3.27 3.09
CA ILE A 82 -9.97 -4.51 2.48
C ILE A 82 -11.19 -5.29 1.98
N TYR A 83 -11.20 -5.63 0.69
CA TYR A 83 -12.24 -6.42 0.04
C TYR A 83 -11.89 -7.91 -0.04
N ASP A 84 -10.60 -8.25 -0.15
CA ASP A 84 -10.16 -9.65 -0.16
C ASP A 84 -8.67 -9.78 0.20
N ILE A 85 -8.28 -10.95 0.72
CA ILE A 85 -6.89 -11.36 0.93
C ILE A 85 -6.71 -12.81 0.45
N ILE A 86 -5.81 -12.99 -0.52
CA ILE A 86 -5.44 -14.32 -1.02
C ILE A 86 -3.98 -14.60 -0.65
N GLU A 87 -3.74 -15.68 0.09
CA GLU A 87 -2.39 -16.07 0.50
C GLU A 87 -1.89 -17.36 -0.16
N SER A 88 -0.59 -17.40 -0.40
CA SER A 88 0.18 -18.58 -0.80
C SER A 88 1.60 -18.46 -0.23
N PRO A 89 2.40 -19.54 -0.18
CA PRO A 89 3.76 -19.45 0.36
C PRO A 89 4.58 -18.34 -0.28
N GLY A 90 5.02 -17.37 0.53
CA GLY A 90 5.84 -16.23 0.08
C GLY A 90 5.10 -15.17 -0.74
N LYS A 91 3.77 -15.23 -0.84
CA LYS A 91 2.98 -14.22 -1.57
C LYS A 91 1.63 -13.94 -0.90
N VAL A 92 1.27 -12.67 -0.82
CA VAL A 92 -0.06 -12.22 -0.38
C VAL A 92 -0.61 -11.24 -1.40
N TRP A 93 -1.85 -11.45 -1.81
CA TRP A 93 -2.62 -10.49 -2.58
C TRP A 93 -3.64 -9.81 -1.68
N VAL A 94 -3.82 -8.51 -1.84
CA VAL A 94 -4.84 -7.74 -1.13
C VAL A 94 -5.59 -6.89 -2.13
N HIS A 95 -6.91 -7.06 -2.18
CA HIS A 95 -7.80 -6.16 -2.90
C HIS A 95 -8.35 -5.14 -1.91
N LEU A 96 -8.14 -3.85 -2.18
CA LEU A 96 -8.50 -2.78 -1.25
C LEU A 96 -8.95 -1.51 -1.95
N LEU A 97 -9.71 -0.70 -1.21
CA LEU A 97 -9.99 0.69 -1.52
C LEU A 97 -9.20 1.57 -0.56
N THR A 98 -8.53 2.59 -1.09
CA THR A 98 -7.92 3.66 -0.30
C THR A 98 -8.70 4.95 -0.55
N HIS A 99 -9.36 5.45 0.48
CA HIS A 99 -9.95 6.80 0.48
C HIS A 99 -8.87 7.82 0.84
N GLY A 100 -8.83 9.02 0.27
CA GLY A 100 -7.88 10.05 0.69
C GLY A 100 -8.49 11.44 0.65
N GLU A 101 -8.23 12.24 1.68
CA GLU A 101 -8.64 13.65 1.75
C GLU A 101 -7.38 14.53 1.76
N PRO A 102 -7.03 15.16 0.62
CA PRO A 102 -5.90 16.08 0.56
C PRO A 102 -6.20 17.39 1.30
N GLN A 103 -5.15 18.14 1.66
CA GLN A 103 -5.31 19.46 2.29
C GLN A 103 -6.05 20.45 1.38
N GLU A 104 -5.79 20.37 0.08
CA GLU A 104 -6.47 21.12 -0.98
C GLU A 104 -6.92 20.15 -2.07
N GLY A 105 -8.11 20.36 -2.62
CA GLY A 105 -8.72 19.48 -3.63
C GLY A 105 -9.92 18.70 -3.11
N LYS A 106 -10.41 17.78 -3.94
CA LYS A 106 -11.53 16.90 -3.57
C LYS A 106 -11.00 15.61 -2.92
N PRO A 107 -11.75 15.00 -2.00
CA PRO A 107 -11.50 13.62 -1.60
C PRO A 107 -11.48 12.72 -2.82
N PHE A 108 -10.68 11.66 -2.75
CA PHE A 108 -10.54 10.70 -3.82
C PHE A 108 -10.61 9.28 -3.27
N ASP A 109 -11.05 8.36 -4.11
CA ASP A 109 -11.02 6.93 -3.86
C ASP A 109 -10.14 6.28 -4.91
N ILE A 110 -9.21 5.43 -4.48
CA ILE A 110 -8.40 4.60 -5.38
C ILE A 110 -8.59 3.15 -4.98
N GLU A 111 -9.18 2.38 -5.89
CA GLU A 111 -9.23 0.93 -5.79
C GLU A 111 -7.92 0.34 -6.31
N CYS A 112 -7.35 -0.57 -5.53
CA CYS A 112 -6.06 -1.18 -5.79
C CYS A 112 -6.09 -2.68 -5.53
N ILE A 113 -5.29 -3.43 -6.29
CA ILE A 113 -4.86 -4.78 -5.91
C ILE A 113 -3.36 -4.72 -5.64
N TYR A 114 -2.94 -5.11 -4.44
CA TYR A 114 -1.53 -5.21 -4.07
C TYR A 114 -1.09 -6.67 -4.07
N GLN A 115 0.01 -6.95 -4.74
CA GLN A 115 0.73 -8.21 -4.60
C GLN A 115 2.02 -8.00 -3.81
N PHE A 116 2.09 -8.58 -2.63
CA PHE A 116 3.28 -8.63 -1.80
C PHE A 116 4.07 -9.92 -2.11
N ILE A 117 5.35 -9.77 -2.42
CA ILE A 117 6.32 -10.88 -2.48
C ILE A 117 7.11 -10.86 -1.18
N ILE A 118 7.07 -11.95 -0.43
CA ILE A 118 7.48 -12.01 0.98
C ILE A 118 8.62 -13.01 1.15
N ALA A 119 9.70 -12.58 1.80
CA ALA A 119 10.84 -13.41 2.18
C ALA A 119 10.52 -14.32 3.39
N GLU A 120 11.40 -15.28 3.68
CA GLU A 120 11.24 -16.22 4.81
C GLU A 120 11.16 -15.52 6.18
N ASN A 121 11.79 -14.35 6.32
CA ASN A 121 11.72 -13.52 7.53
C ASN A 121 10.50 -12.59 7.56
N TYR A 122 9.53 -12.80 6.67
CA TYR A 122 8.30 -12.02 6.53
C TYR A 122 8.47 -10.55 6.12
N LYS A 123 9.68 -10.16 5.68
CA LYS A 123 9.91 -8.88 5.00
C LYS A 123 9.50 -8.97 3.53
N PHE A 124 9.10 -7.85 2.95
CA PHE A 124 8.70 -7.74 1.55
C PHE A 124 9.95 -7.55 0.68
N LYS A 125 10.08 -8.41 -0.33
CA LYS A 125 11.03 -8.29 -1.42
C LYS A 125 10.48 -7.44 -2.57
N ALA A 126 9.18 -7.47 -2.76
CA ALA A 126 8.53 -6.62 -3.75
C ALA A 126 7.08 -6.31 -3.40
N LEU A 127 6.62 -5.19 -3.91
CA LEU A 127 5.22 -4.79 -3.94
C LEU A 127 4.83 -4.43 -5.37
N ILE A 128 3.80 -5.09 -5.90
CA ILE A 128 3.23 -4.72 -7.19
C ILE A 128 1.84 -4.15 -6.94
N ASP A 129 1.65 -2.87 -7.25
CA ASP A 129 0.40 -2.15 -7.10
C ASP A 129 -0.33 -2.06 -8.44
N PHE A 130 -1.46 -2.74 -8.56
CA PHE A 130 -2.40 -2.59 -9.67
C PHE A 130 -3.42 -1.54 -9.28
N VAL A 131 -3.31 -0.36 -9.86
CA VAL A 131 -4.18 0.79 -9.56
C VAL A 131 -5.21 0.99 -10.65
N ASP A 132 -6.40 1.47 -10.29
CA ASP A 132 -7.34 1.99 -11.28
C ASP A 132 -6.76 3.24 -11.96
N SER A 133 -6.28 3.08 -13.19
CA SER A 133 -5.69 4.15 -13.98
C SER A 133 -6.68 5.27 -14.30
N THR A 134 -7.98 4.98 -14.34
CA THR A 134 -9.03 5.96 -14.62
C THR A 134 -9.21 6.88 -13.42
N ALA A 135 -9.25 6.29 -12.21
CA ALA A 135 -9.29 7.03 -10.96
C ALA A 135 -8.06 7.94 -10.83
N LEU A 136 -6.86 7.40 -11.08
CA LEU A 136 -5.62 8.17 -11.01
C LEU A 136 -5.59 9.35 -11.98
N ALA A 137 -6.05 9.17 -13.22
CA ALA A 137 -6.11 10.24 -14.22
C ALA A 137 -7.09 11.37 -13.85
N SER A 138 -8.13 11.06 -13.06
CA SER A 138 -9.13 12.03 -12.61
C SER A 138 -8.68 12.90 -11.43
N MET A 139 -7.53 12.58 -10.83
CA MET A 139 -6.96 13.30 -9.69
C MET A 139 -5.95 14.40 -10.09
N GLY A 140 -5.58 14.48 -11.37
CA GLY A 140 -4.76 15.56 -11.94
C GLY A 140 -5.60 16.72 -12.43
#